data_AF-F6VS75-F1
#
_entry.id   AF-F6VS75-F1
#
_cell.length_a   1.000
_cell.length_b   1.000
_cell.length_c   1.000
_cell.angle_alpha   90.00
_cell.angle_beta   90.00
_cell.angle_gamma   90.00
#
_symmetry.space_group_name_H-M   'P 1'
#
loop_
_entity.id
_entity.type
_entity.pdbx_description
1 polymer ?
#
loop_
_entity_poly.entity_id
_entity_poly.type
_entity_poly.pdbx_seq_one_letter_code
_entity_poly.pdbx_strand_id
1 'polypeptide(L)'
;MFGLQFVKNLKRIKLLNWMLGSYGDPPPPKLLSEDEYYIQGKIETQKALEELKQYCRSPQCSPWKTLNRIDSPKRFASFIEGDSHILESEMTLYEEDMQLLMDEEQALIDNFISEDESEDQIKLNDETTEEDMGFAEDV
;
A
#
# COMPACT_ATOMS: atom_id res chain seq x y z
N MET A 1 -48.87 50.36 14.65
CA MET A 1 -49.11 49.86 13.28
C MET A 1 -47.77 49.41 12.70
N PHE A 2 -47.72 48.15 12.28
CA PHE A 2 -46.77 47.50 11.34
C PHE A 2 -45.28 47.49 11.67
N GLY A 3 -44.81 46.36 12.20
CA GLY A 3 -43.41 45.94 12.09
C GLY A 3 -43.11 45.35 10.72
N LEU A 4 -41.83 45.05 10.44
CA LEU A 4 -41.38 43.99 9.52
C LEU A 4 -39.87 43.78 9.68
N GLN A 5 -39.48 42.52 9.61
CA GLN A 5 -38.21 41.96 10.05
C GLN A 5 -37.03 42.30 9.13
N PHE A 6 -35.88 42.67 9.72
CA PHE A 6 -34.60 42.74 9.03
C PHE A 6 -33.66 41.60 9.48
N VAL A 7 -34.03 40.34 9.17
CA VAL A 7 -33.14 39.18 9.39
C VAL A 7 -33.25 38.19 8.24
N LYS A 8 -32.98 38.60 7.00
CA LYS A 8 -32.91 37.66 5.86
C LYS A 8 -31.90 38.09 4.80
N ASN A 9 -30.59 38.06 5.06
CA ASN A 9 -29.60 38.15 3.97
C ASN A 9 -28.20 37.57 4.29
N LEU A 10 -28.14 36.39 4.91
CA LEU A 10 -26.90 35.58 4.97
C LEU A 10 -26.98 34.29 4.13
N LYS A 11 -28.14 33.96 3.57
CA LYS A 11 -28.36 32.70 2.83
C LYS A 11 -27.97 32.78 1.35
N ARG A 12 -27.90 33.97 0.76
CA ARG A 12 -27.54 34.17 -0.66
C ARG A 12 -26.05 34.07 -0.95
N ILE A 13 -25.19 34.44 -0.01
CA ILE A 13 -23.72 34.34 -0.17
C ILE A 13 -23.25 32.88 -0.14
N LYS A 14 -23.87 32.04 0.72
CA LYS A 14 -23.62 30.59 0.71
C LYS A 14 -24.03 29.92 -0.59
N LEU A 15 -25.10 30.38 -1.23
CA LEU A 15 -25.56 29.84 -2.50
C LEU A 15 -24.62 30.22 -3.66
N LEU A 16 -24.08 31.44 -3.66
CA LEU A 16 -23.03 31.85 -4.60
C LEU A 16 -21.72 31.07 -4.37
N ASN A 17 -21.32 30.86 -3.11
CA ASN A 17 -20.16 30.03 -2.80
C ASN A 17 -20.41 28.53 -3.07
N TRP A 18 -21.66 28.07 -3.12
CA TRP A 18 -22.05 26.71 -3.51
C TRP A 18 -22.09 26.57 -5.04
N MET A 19 -22.59 27.57 -5.76
CA MET A 19 -22.62 27.58 -7.23
C MET A 19 -21.25 27.84 -7.88
N LEU A 20 -20.32 28.50 -7.17
CA LEU A 20 -18.91 28.61 -7.58
C LEU A 20 -17.99 27.58 -6.88
N GLY A 21 -18.53 26.76 -5.97
CA GLY A 21 -17.78 26.01 -4.96
C GLY A 21 -17.22 24.65 -5.37
N SER A 22 -17.05 24.38 -6.67
CA SER A 22 -16.51 23.10 -7.14
C SER A 22 -15.51 23.27 -8.30
N TYR A 23 -14.82 24.41 -8.37
CA TYR A 23 -13.77 24.66 -9.35
C TYR A 23 -12.38 24.87 -8.72
N GLY A 24 -12.19 24.46 -7.47
CA GLY A 24 -10.95 24.71 -6.71
C GLY A 24 -10.41 23.53 -5.93
N ASP A 25 -11.10 22.39 -5.90
CA ASP A 25 -10.57 21.21 -5.23
C ASP A 25 -9.49 20.60 -6.12
N PRO A 26 -8.26 20.39 -5.63
CA PRO A 26 -7.24 19.72 -6.40
C PRO A 26 -7.75 18.33 -6.78
N PRO A 27 -7.37 17.82 -7.97
CA PRO A 27 -7.72 16.46 -8.33
C PRO A 27 -7.24 15.50 -7.22
N PRO A 28 -7.99 14.42 -6.97
CA PRO A 28 -7.59 13.45 -5.95
C PRO A 28 -6.15 12.99 -6.23
N PRO A 29 -5.29 12.92 -5.20
CA PRO A 29 -3.91 12.51 -5.41
C PRO A 29 -3.87 11.12 -6.04
N LYS A 30 -3.05 10.97 -7.08
CA LYS A 30 -2.85 9.68 -7.75
C LYS A 30 -2.20 8.72 -6.75
N LEU A 31 -2.78 7.54 -6.59
CA LEU A 31 -2.16 6.46 -5.83
C LEU A 31 -0.98 5.88 -6.61
N LEU A 32 0.01 5.36 -5.88
CA LEU A 32 1.15 4.68 -6.46
C LEU A 32 0.71 3.34 -7.05
N SER A 33 1.34 2.94 -8.16
CA SER A 33 1.32 1.53 -8.57
C SER A 33 2.08 0.68 -7.55
N GLU A 34 1.91 -0.63 -7.61
CA GLU A 34 2.64 -1.58 -6.77
C GLU A 34 4.16 -1.44 -6.94
N ASP A 35 4.63 -1.34 -8.19
CA ASP A 35 6.05 -1.12 -8.50
C ASP A 35 6.57 0.21 -7.95
N GLU A 36 5.80 1.30 -8.11
CA GLU A 36 6.15 2.62 -7.58
C GLU A 36 6.25 2.58 -6.04
N TYR A 37 5.30 1.92 -5.39
CA TYR A 37 5.31 1.72 -3.94
C TYR A 37 6.52 0.92 -3.48
N TYR A 38 6.84 -0.19 -4.15
CA TYR A 38 7.98 -1.03 -3.83
C TYR A 38 9.30 -0.27 -3.96
N ILE A 39 9.50 0.44 -5.08
CA ILE A 39 10.71 1.23 -5.32
C ILE A 39 10.84 2.35 -4.28
N GLN A 40 9.76 3.06 -4.01
CA GLN A 40 9.78 4.14 -3.02
C GLN A 40 10.07 3.61 -1.62
N GLY A 41 9.50 2.45 -1.26
CA GLY A 41 9.79 1.76 0.00
C GLY A 41 11.28 1.48 0.17
N LYS A 42 11.95 0.98 -0.88
CA LYS A 42 13.40 0.72 -0.85
C LYS A 42 14.22 1.99 -0.68
N ILE A 43 13.91 3.04 -1.46
CA ILE A 43 14.64 4.30 -1.45
C ILE A 43 14.50 5.00 -0.08
N GLU A 44 13.27 5.13 0.42
CA GLU A 44 13.01 5.81 1.68
C GLU A 44 13.54 5.02 2.88
N THR A 45 13.46 3.68 2.86
CA THR A 45 14.06 2.84 3.91
C THR A 45 15.57 3.03 3.96
N GLN A 46 16.25 2.99 2.80
CA GLN A 46 17.70 3.20 2.74
C GLN A 46 18.08 4.59 3.25
N LYS A 47 17.37 5.63 2.82
CA LYS A 47 17.60 7.01 3.25
C LYS A 47 17.38 7.18 4.74
N ALA A 48 16.26 6.69 5.28
CA ALA A 48 15.94 6.80 6.71
C ALA A 48 16.97 6.07 7.59
N LEU A 49 17.47 4.91 7.16
CA LEU A 49 18.51 4.19 7.87
C LEU A 49 19.84 4.97 7.88
N GLU A 50 20.21 5.60 6.77
CA GLU A 50 21.41 6.43 6.69
C GLU A 50 21.30 7.68 7.59
N GLU A 51 20.16 8.37 7.53
CA GLU A 51 19.86 9.50 8.42
C GLU A 51 19.91 9.09 9.90
N LEU A 52 19.38 7.90 10.23
CA LEU A 52 19.46 7.35 11.58
C LEU A 52 20.91 7.10 12.01
N LYS A 53 21.75 6.50 11.16
CA LYS A 53 23.18 6.29 11.46
C LYS A 53 23.88 7.62 11.73
N GLN A 54 23.62 8.63 10.90
CA GLN A 54 24.19 9.97 11.05
C GLN A 54 23.74 10.64 12.35
N TYR A 55 22.45 10.57 12.68
CA TYR A 55 21.94 11.09 13.94
C TYR A 55 22.61 10.42 15.15
N CYS A 56 22.75 9.09 15.12
CA CYS A 56 23.39 8.35 16.21
C CYS A 56 24.88 8.69 16.39
N ARG A 57 25.57 9.10 15.32
CA ARG A 57 26.96 9.61 15.36
C ARG A 57 27.07 11.07 15.79
N SER A 58 25.96 11.80 15.80
CA SER A 58 25.94 13.22 16.14
C SER A 58 25.98 13.46 17.66
N PRO A 59 26.48 14.62 18.13
CA PRO A 59 26.46 14.96 19.56
C PRO A 59 25.06 15.19 20.12
N GLN A 60 24.02 15.22 19.27
CA GLN A 60 22.61 15.32 19.70
C GLN A 60 22.07 13.97 20.22
N CYS A 61 22.66 12.85 19.78
CA CYS A 61 22.33 11.53 20.31
C CYS A 61 23.03 11.33 21.66
N SER A 62 22.28 11.07 22.72
CA SER A 62 22.82 10.77 24.04
C SER A 62 23.18 9.28 24.15
N PRO A 63 24.47 8.87 24.10
CA PRO A 63 24.85 7.46 23.96
C PRO A 63 24.32 6.59 25.10
N TRP A 64 24.49 7.01 26.36
CA TRP A 64 24.07 6.23 27.53
C TRP A 64 22.56 6.00 27.64
N LYS A 65 21.76 6.98 27.19
CA LYS A 65 20.30 6.84 27.16
C LYS A 65 19.87 5.85 26.07
N THR A 66 20.55 5.86 24.93
CA THR A 66 20.29 4.93 23.84
C THR A 66 20.69 3.51 24.23
N LEU A 67 21.90 3.32 24.77
CA LEU A 67 22.41 2.01 25.18
C LEU A 67 21.54 1.33 26.25
N ASN A 68 20.92 2.10 27.14
CA ASN A 68 20.02 1.54 28.16
C ASN A 68 18.66 1.06 27.61
N ARG A 69 18.31 1.37 26.36
CA ARG A 69 17.01 1.05 25.75
C ARG A 69 17.09 -0.02 24.68
N ILE A 70 18.29 -0.38 24.25
CA ILE A 70 18.52 -1.35 23.18
C ILE A 70 18.90 -2.71 23.77
N ASP A 71 18.43 -3.77 23.13
CA ASP A 71 18.66 -5.14 23.60
C ASP A 71 20.11 -5.60 23.38
N SER A 72 20.66 -5.32 22.19
CA SER A 72 22.03 -5.69 21.82
C SER A 72 22.89 -4.48 21.46
N PRO A 73 23.65 -3.92 22.43
CA PRO A 73 24.61 -2.84 22.19
C PRO A 73 25.64 -3.15 21.11
N LYS A 74 26.10 -4.40 21.03
CA LYS A 74 27.11 -4.83 20.05
C LYS A 74 26.56 -4.77 18.63
N ARG A 75 25.36 -5.33 18.41
CA ARG A 75 24.71 -5.29 17.10
C ARG A 75 24.41 -3.85 16.67
N PHE A 76 23.95 -3.03 17.62
CA PHE A 76 23.73 -1.61 17.38
C PHE A 76 25.01 -0.89 16.96
N ALA A 77 26.14 -1.11 17.65
CA ALA A 77 27.41 -0.50 17.28
C ALA A 77 27.85 -0.89 15.86
N SER A 78 27.79 -2.19 15.52
CA SER A 78 28.05 -2.69 14.16
C SER A 78 27.19 -1.99 13.10
N PHE A 79 25.88 -1.89 13.34
CA PHE A 79 24.96 -1.20 12.44
C PHE A 79 25.35 0.27 12.22
N ILE A 80 25.66 0.99 13.30
CA ILE A 80 26.09 2.39 13.21
C ILE A 80 27.39 2.53 12.42
N GLU A 81 28.32 1.59 12.55
CA GLU A 81 29.59 1.62 11.82
C GLU A 81 29.44 1.38 10.31
N GLY A 82 28.39 0.68 9.89
CA GLY A 82 28.13 0.46 8.46
C GLY A 82 27.50 -0.88 8.14
N ASP A 83 27.52 -1.83 9.08
CA ASP A 83 26.98 -3.16 8.86
C ASP A 83 25.46 -3.11 8.58
N SER A 84 24.96 -4.20 7.98
CA SER A 84 23.53 -4.39 7.72
C SER A 84 22.74 -4.32 9.03
N HIS A 85 21.52 -3.77 8.95
CA HIS A 85 20.58 -3.78 10.06
C HIS A 85 19.95 -5.16 10.28
N ILE A 86 19.96 -6.01 9.25
CA ILE A 86 19.46 -7.39 9.27
C ILE A 86 20.66 -8.33 9.28
N LEU A 87 20.65 -9.30 10.18
CA LEU A 87 21.65 -10.35 10.24
C LEU A 87 21.34 -11.43 9.20
N GLU A 88 22.38 -12.07 8.66
CA GLU A 88 22.22 -13.17 7.70
C GLU A 88 21.29 -14.27 8.23
N SER A 89 21.46 -14.64 9.51
CA SER A 89 20.61 -15.64 10.16
C SER A 89 19.14 -15.24 10.24
N GLU A 90 18.84 -13.94 10.40
CA GLU A 90 17.46 -13.46 10.42
C GLU A 90 16.82 -13.54 9.03
N MET A 91 17.62 -13.27 7.99
CA MET A 91 17.17 -13.40 6.59
C MET A 91 16.90 -14.87 6.24
N THR A 92 17.81 -15.78 6.61
CA THR A 92 17.61 -17.22 6.39
C THR A 92 16.36 -17.74 7.12
N LEU A 93 16.16 -17.37 8.39
CA LEU A 93 14.98 -17.78 9.13
C LEU A 93 13.69 -17.25 8.48
N TYR A 94 13.70 -16.02 7.98
CA TYR A 94 12.56 -15.45 7.28
C TYR A 94 12.25 -16.19 5.97
N GLU A 95 13.29 -16.52 5.19
CA GLU A 95 13.13 -17.29 3.95
C GLU A 95 12.59 -18.69 4.21
N GLU A 96 13.09 -19.37 5.25
CA GLU A 96 12.60 -20.68 5.69
C GLU A 96 11.12 -20.61 6.13
N ASP A 97 10.76 -19.65 6.98
CA ASP A 97 9.38 -19.44 7.43
C ASP A 97 8.44 -19.13 6.25
N MET A 98 8.87 -18.28 5.32
CA MET A 98 8.10 -17.97 4.10
C MET A 98 7.91 -19.19 3.21
N GLN A 99 8.94 -20.03 3.06
CA GLN A 99 8.83 -21.24 2.27
C GLN A 99 7.83 -22.22 2.89
N LEU A 100 7.86 -22.39 4.21
CA LEU A 100 6.88 -23.23 4.92
C LEU A 100 5.44 -22.75 4.72
N LEU A 101 5.21 -21.43 4.75
CA LEU A 101 3.88 -20.86 4.50
C LEU A 101 3.40 -21.12 3.07
N MET A 102 4.29 -21.00 2.08
CA MET A 102 3.96 -21.30 0.68
C MET A 102 3.65 -22.78 0.47
N ASP A 103 4.42 -23.68 1.12
CA ASP A 103 4.19 -25.12 1.04
C ASP A 103 2.85 -25.51 1.68
N GLU A 104 2.47 -24.88 2.81
CA GLU A 104 1.16 -25.07 3.44
C GLU A 104 0.01 -24.56 2.57
N GLU A 105 0.16 -23.38 1.96
CA GLU A 105 -0.83 -22.82 1.02
C GLU A 105 -1.02 -23.74 -0.18
N GLN A 106 0.07 -24.24 -0.76
CA GLN A 106 0.01 -25.17 -1.89
C GLN A 106 -0.68 -26.48 -1.52
N ALA A 107 -0.40 -27.04 -0.35
CA ALA A 107 -1.07 -28.26 0.12
C ALA A 107 -2.59 -28.05 0.31
N LEU A 108 -3.01 -26.86 0.73
CA LEU A 108 -4.42 -26.51 0.85
C LEU A 108 -5.09 -26.43 -0.53
N ILE A 109 -4.42 -25.81 -1.50
CA ILE A 109 -4.90 -25.72 -2.89
C ILE A 109 -5.01 -27.11 -3.52
N ASP A 110 -4.00 -27.96 -3.35
CA ASP A 110 -3.99 -29.31 -3.90
C ASP A 110 -5.12 -30.17 -3.31
N ASN A 111 -5.36 -30.07 -2.00
CA ASN A 111 -6.50 -30.73 -1.36
C ASN A 111 -7.83 -30.23 -1.91
N PHE A 112 -7.99 -28.90 -2.07
CA PHE A 112 -9.22 -28.32 -2.62
C PHE A 112 -9.49 -28.77 -4.06
N ILE A 113 -8.46 -28.82 -4.91
CA ILE A 113 -8.59 -29.33 -6.28
C ILE A 113 -8.97 -30.82 -6.30
N SER A 114 -8.43 -31.61 -5.37
CA SER A 114 -8.74 -33.04 -5.28
C SER A 114 -10.17 -33.37 -4.82
N GLU A 115 -10.85 -32.42 -4.15
CA GLU A 115 -12.23 -32.60 -3.67
C GLU A 115 -13.29 -32.36 -4.77
N ASP A 116 -12.94 -31.76 -5.91
CA ASP A 116 -13.87 -31.41 -7.01
C ASP A 116 -13.84 -32.42 -8.19
N GLU A 117 -13.10 -33.54 -8.07
CA GLU A 117 -13.15 -34.63 -9.06
C GLU A 117 -14.39 -35.55 -8.90
N SER A 118 -15.37 -35.23 -8.04
CA SER A 118 -16.67 -35.90 -8.08
C SER A 118 -17.54 -35.32 -9.21
N GLU A 119 -17.37 -35.91 -10.39
CA GLU A 119 -18.11 -35.73 -11.65
C GLU A 119 -19.46 -34.98 -11.57
N ASP A 120 -19.49 -33.74 -12.06
CA ASP A 120 -20.67 -33.17 -12.71
C ASP A 120 -20.27 -32.57 -14.07
N GLN A 121 -20.61 -33.29 -15.14
CA GLN A 121 -20.36 -32.89 -16.52
C GLN A 121 -21.19 -31.65 -16.87
N ILE A 122 -20.61 -30.46 -16.82
CA ILE A 122 -21.19 -29.28 -17.46
C ILE A 122 -21.02 -29.44 -18.96
N LYS A 123 -22.11 -29.85 -19.65
CA LYS A 123 -22.20 -29.77 -21.10
C LYS A 123 -22.22 -28.31 -21.53
N LEU A 124 -21.06 -27.77 -21.87
CA LEU A 124 -20.93 -26.57 -22.69
C LEU A 124 -21.40 -26.92 -24.10
N ASN A 125 -22.65 -26.59 -24.39
CA ASN A 125 -23.18 -26.47 -25.74
C ASN A 125 -22.50 -25.28 -26.42
N ASP A 126 -21.36 -25.55 -27.06
CA ASP A 126 -20.76 -24.69 -28.08
C ASP A 126 -21.64 -24.77 -29.34
N GLU A 127 -22.60 -23.85 -29.43
CA GLU A 127 -23.26 -23.52 -30.68
C GLU A 127 -22.89 -22.07 -31.01
N THR A 128 -21.65 -21.90 -31.44
CA THR A 128 -21.18 -20.69 -32.12
C THR A 128 -21.93 -20.58 -33.46
N THR A 129 -23.00 -19.80 -33.46
CA THR A 129 -23.61 -19.32 -34.70
C THR A 129 -22.80 -18.11 -35.17
N GLU A 130 -21.95 -18.34 -36.17
CA GLU A 130 -21.19 -17.32 -36.89
C GLU A 130 -22.09 -16.45 -37.80
N GLU A 131 -23.15 -15.82 -37.28
CA GLU A 131 -23.92 -14.85 -38.06
C GLU A 131 -24.40 -13.72 -37.15
N ASP A 132 -23.72 -12.57 -37.26
CA ASP A 132 -24.19 -11.20 -37.02
C ASP A 132 -23.21 -10.33 -36.21
N MET A 133 -22.00 -10.12 -36.75
CA MET A 133 -21.21 -8.91 -36.46
C MET A 133 -21.36 -7.93 -37.62
N GLY A 134 -22.52 -7.29 -37.70
CA GLY A 134 -22.77 -6.15 -38.58
C GLY A 134 -21.90 -4.95 -38.20
N PHE A 135 -20.73 -4.84 -38.82
CA PHE A 135 -19.99 -3.59 -38.90
C PHE A 135 -20.50 -2.84 -40.13
N ALA A 136 -21.48 -1.96 -39.93
CA ALA A 136 -21.82 -0.97 -40.93
C ALA A 136 -20.68 0.07 -40.97
N GLU A 137 -19.86 0.00 -42.02
CA GLU A 137 -19.09 1.14 -42.50
C GLU A 137 -20.09 2.17 -43.07
N ASP A 138 -20.10 3.37 -42.51
CA ASP A 138 -20.66 4.53 -43.21
C ASP A 138 -19.55 5.57 -43.44
N VAL A 139 -19.44 5.92 -44.72
CA VAL A 139 -18.63 6.95 -45.39
C VAL A 139 -19.28 8.32 -45.26
#